data_AF-J2JZ04-F1
#
_entry.id   AF-J2JZ04-F1
#
_cell.length_a   1.000
_cell.length_b   1.000
_cell.length_c   1.000
_cell.angle_alpha   90.00
_cell.angle_beta   90.00
_cell.angle_gamma   90.00
#
_symmetry.space_group_name_H-M   'P 1'
#
loop_
_entity.id
_entity.type
_entity.pdbx_description
1 polymer ?
#
loop_
_entity_poly.entity_id
_entity_poly.type
_entity_poly.pdbx_seq_one_letter_code
_entity_poly.pdbx_strand_id
1 'polypeptide(L)'
;MTKETKIQMEWIELGFEPSSFDEGGWIDFNDLPEDFDIGNLDAKHYQEPDVDYRTTLVRPKDLRGLEDNNGWIKIDSEADLPKDKSIEFDICRFEKDGTFVSDKAIGYSNLKLHVRDKLITHYKPTDVLNPPLY
;
A
#
# COMPACT_ATOMS: atom_id res chain seq x y z
N MET A 1 2.72 -10.49 10.13
CA MET A 1 3.44 -10.78 8.87
C MET A 1 4.36 -9.60 8.59
N THR A 2 5.60 -9.82 8.16
CA THR A 2 6.52 -8.74 7.79
C THR A 2 6.32 -8.33 6.33
N LYS A 3 6.81 -7.14 5.96
CA LYS A 3 6.77 -6.63 4.57
C LYS A 3 7.50 -7.59 3.61
N GLU A 4 8.68 -8.06 4.00
CA GLU A 4 9.47 -9.02 3.24
C GLU A 4 8.75 -10.35 3.03
N THR A 5 8.13 -10.93 4.07
CA THR A 5 7.33 -12.15 3.93
C THR A 5 6.16 -11.97 2.97
N LYS A 6 5.49 -10.81 3.01
CA LYS A 6 4.40 -10.51 2.06
C LYS A 6 4.92 -10.46 0.63
N ILE A 7 6.01 -9.73 0.38
CA ILE A 7 6.64 -9.65 -0.96
C ILE A 7 7.00 -11.05 -1.48
N GLN A 8 7.65 -11.86 -0.65
CA GLN A 8 8.03 -13.23 -1.01
C GLN A 8 6.82 -14.08 -1.37
N MET A 9 5.74 -14.00 -0.58
CA MET A 9 4.51 -14.75 -0.82
C MET A 9 3.86 -14.37 -2.15
N GLU A 10 3.75 -13.08 -2.47
CA GLU A 10 3.16 -12.64 -3.75
C GLU A 10 3.93 -13.15 -4.96
N TRP A 11 5.27 -13.18 -4.90
CA TRP A 11 6.08 -13.75 -5.97
C TRP A 11 5.86 -15.26 -6.11
N ILE A 12 5.83 -15.99 -4.99
CA ILE A 12 5.60 -17.44 -4.97
C ILE A 12 4.21 -17.78 -5.51
N GLU A 13 3.19 -16.96 -5.20
CA GLU A 13 1.83 -17.13 -5.73
C GLU A 13 1.78 -16.97 -7.26
N LEU A 14 2.65 -16.13 -7.82
CA LEU A 14 2.85 -16.02 -9.27
C LEU A 14 3.78 -17.11 -9.85
N GLY A 15 4.25 -18.06 -9.04
CA GLY A 15 5.10 -19.16 -9.47
C GLY A 15 6.58 -18.81 -9.64
N PHE A 16 7.06 -17.74 -9.00
CA PHE A 16 8.47 -17.34 -9.06
C PHE A 16 9.05 -17.10 -7.66
N GLU A 17 10.31 -17.49 -7.46
CA GLU A 17 11.02 -17.24 -6.21
C GLU A 17 12.25 -16.36 -6.50
N PRO A 18 12.14 -15.03 -6.35
CA PRO A 18 13.25 -14.12 -6.63
C PRO A 18 14.41 -14.37 -5.66
N SER A 19 15.64 -14.28 -6.16
CA SER A 19 16.85 -14.35 -5.33
C SER A 19 17.04 -13.11 -4.44
N SER A 20 16.53 -11.96 -4.89
CA SER A 20 16.52 -10.70 -4.15
C SER A 20 15.44 -9.76 -4.71
N PHE A 21 15.01 -8.79 -3.92
CA PHE A 21 14.11 -7.72 -4.31
C PHE A 21 14.35 -6.47 -3.46
N ASP A 22 13.95 -5.30 -3.95
CA ASP A 22 14.02 -4.06 -3.18
C ASP A 22 12.89 -3.93 -2.13
N GLU A 23 12.87 -2.83 -1.37
CA GLU A 23 11.83 -2.58 -0.35
C GLU A 23 10.40 -2.53 -0.91
N GLY A 24 10.23 -2.30 -2.21
CA GLY A 24 8.94 -2.26 -2.90
C GLY A 24 8.58 -3.56 -3.61
N GLY A 25 9.43 -4.59 -3.50
CA GLY A 25 9.29 -5.88 -4.17
C GLY A 25 9.69 -5.90 -5.63
N TRP A 26 10.44 -4.88 -6.09
CA TRP A 26 10.89 -4.78 -7.47
C TRP A 26 12.12 -5.67 -7.73
N ILE A 27 12.13 -6.32 -8.90
CA ILE A 27 13.25 -7.09 -9.44
C ILE A 27 13.57 -6.66 -10.88
N ASP A 28 14.72 -7.05 -11.41
CA ASP A 28 15.01 -6.84 -12.83
C ASP A 28 14.14 -7.77 -13.68
N PHE A 29 13.54 -7.24 -14.75
CA PHE A 29 12.76 -8.03 -15.69
C PHE A 29 13.56 -9.22 -16.26
N ASN A 30 14.87 -9.06 -16.43
CA ASN A 30 15.75 -10.09 -16.95
C ASN A 30 15.97 -11.25 -15.96
N ASP A 31 15.57 -11.11 -14.70
CA ASP A 31 15.62 -12.18 -13.70
C ASP A 31 14.44 -13.16 -13.84
N LEU A 32 13.42 -12.82 -14.62
CA LEU A 32 12.26 -13.68 -14.86
C LEU A 32 12.56 -14.79 -15.89
N PRO A 33 11.93 -15.97 -15.74
CA PRO A 33 11.90 -16.99 -16.79
C PRO A 33 11.33 -16.44 -18.11
N GLU A 34 11.82 -16.92 -19.25
CA GLU A 34 11.36 -16.47 -20.58
C GLU A 34 9.85 -16.67 -20.82
N ASP A 35 9.25 -17.68 -20.18
CA ASP A 35 7.85 -18.06 -20.30
C ASP A 35 6.97 -17.55 -19.15
N PHE A 36 7.49 -16.64 -18.31
CA PHE A 36 6.77 -16.10 -17.17
C PHE A 36 5.54 -15.29 -17.60
N ASP A 37 4.40 -15.48 -16.92
CA ASP A 37 3.20 -14.70 -17.16
C ASP A 37 3.33 -13.29 -16.56
N ILE A 38 3.61 -12.32 -17.42
CA ILE A 38 3.76 -10.91 -17.04
C ILE A 38 2.44 -10.18 -16.81
N GLY A 39 1.29 -10.83 -17.06
CA GLY A 39 -0.04 -10.22 -16.97
C GLY A 39 -0.38 -9.67 -15.59
N ASN A 40 0.21 -10.24 -14.53
CA ASN A 40 0.00 -9.85 -13.13
C ASN A 40 1.13 -8.99 -12.56
N LEU A 41 1.99 -8.42 -13.42
CA LEU A 41 3.09 -7.57 -13.01
C LEU A 41 2.82 -6.08 -13.28
N ASP A 42 3.30 -5.25 -12.38
CA ASP A 42 3.62 -3.86 -12.65
C ASP A 42 5.02 -3.74 -13.23
N ALA A 43 5.22 -2.74 -14.07
CA ALA A 43 6.52 -2.40 -14.64
C ALA A 43 6.83 -0.92 -14.46
N LYS A 44 8.09 -0.60 -14.15
CA LYS A 44 8.64 0.76 -14.25
C LYS A 44 9.93 0.72 -15.06
N HIS A 45 10.11 1.72 -15.91
CA HIS A 45 11.30 1.86 -16.74
C HIS A 45 12.20 2.95 -16.16
N TYR A 46 13.48 2.63 -16.05
CA TYR A 46 14.50 3.58 -15.63
C TYR A 46 15.56 3.70 -16.72
N GLN A 47 15.94 4.94 -17.01
CA GLN A 47 17.05 5.26 -17.91
C GLN A 47 17.97 6.20 -17.16
N GLU A 48 19.18 5.74 -16.87
CA GLU A 48 20.21 6.63 -16.32
C GLU A 48 20.61 7.65 -17.38
N PRO A 49 20.81 8.94 -17.02
CA PRO A 49 21.12 9.99 -17.98
C PRO A 49 22.36 9.69 -18.84
N ASP A 50 23.32 8.93 -18.29
CA ASP A 50 24.63 8.66 -18.88
C ASP A 50 24.81 7.20 -19.33
N VAL A 51 23.76 6.37 -19.30
CA VAL A 51 23.81 4.97 -19.72
C VAL A 51 22.81 4.74 -20.86
N ASP A 52 23.29 4.23 -22.00
CA ASP A 52 22.45 3.86 -23.15
C ASP A 52 21.72 2.52 -22.93
N TYR A 53 21.42 2.19 -21.67
CA TYR A 53 20.72 0.98 -21.27
C TYR A 53 19.46 1.36 -20.50
N ARG A 54 18.34 0.75 -20.89
CA ARG A 54 17.05 0.89 -20.19
C ARG A 54 16.85 -0.33 -19.32
N THR A 55 16.78 -0.13 -18.01
CA THR A 55 16.41 -1.18 -17.08
C THR A 55 14.90 -1.16 -16.89
N THR A 56 14.28 -2.33 -16.97
CA THR A 56 12.87 -2.52 -16.64
C THR A 56 12.80 -3.28 -15.34
N LEU A 57 12.15 -2.67 -14.34
CA LEU A 57 11.90 -3.32 -13.06
C LEU A 57 10.44 -3.76 -13.00
N VAL A 58 10.19 -4.93 -12.42
CA VAL A 58 8.86 -5.52 -12.31
C VAL A 58 8.54 -5.98 -10.89
N ARG A 59 7.25 -6.02 -10.56
CA ARG A 59 6.73 -6.59 -9.30
C ARG A 59 5.29 -7.11 -9.45
N PRO A 60 4.81 -8.01 -8.57
CA PRO A 60 3.39 -8.35 -8.47
C PRO A 60 2.49 -7.13 -8.29
N LYS A 61 1.37 -7.08 -9.04
CA LYS A 61 0.36 -6.00 -8.91
C LYS A 61 -0.27 -5.94 -7.52
N ASP A 62 -0.34 -7.05 -6.81
CA ASP A 62 -0.91 -7.12 -5.46
C ASP A 62 0.00 -6.48 -4.38
N LEU A 63 1.24 -6.11 -4.74
CA LEU A 63 2.12 -5.27 -3.92
C LEU A 63 1.92 -3.77 -4.15
N ARG A 64 0.97 -3.35 -4.98
CA ARG A 64 0.59 -1.93 -5.07
C ARG A 64 0.18 -1.41 -3.70
N GLY A 65 0.60 -0.18 -3.40
CA GLY A 65 0.34 0.49 -2.11
C GLY A 65 1.22 0.02 -0.95
N LEU A 66 2.19 -0.88 -1.17
CA LEU A 66 3.17 -1.25 -0.13
C LEU A 66 4.09 -0.07 0.26
N GLU A 67 4.21 0.92 -0.62
CA GLU A 67 5.06 2.11 -0.46
C GLU A 67 4.44 3.14 0.50
N ASP A 68 3.11 3.26 0.48
CA ASP A 68 2.34 4.25 1.25
C ASP A 68 1.37 3.59 2.23
N ASN A 69 1.57 2.30 2.53
CA ASN A 69 0.69 1.49 3.36
C ASN A 69 -0.79 1.52 2.89
N ASN A 70 -1.01 1.51 1.57
CA ASN A 70 -2.31 1.63 0.93
C ASN A 70 -3.07 2.91 1.32
N GLY A 71 -2.34 3.97 1.66
CA GLY A 71 -2.88 5.24 2.15
C GLY A 71 -3.34 5.23 3.61
N TRP A 72 -3.08 4.14 4.36
CA TRP A 72 -3.39 4.08 5.79
C TRP A 72 -2.32 4.79 6.62
N ILE A 73 -2.76 5.77 7.40
CA ILE A 73 -1.95 6.56 8.32
C ILE A 73 -2.10 5.96 9.71
N LYS A 74 -0.98 5.58 10.33
CA LYS A 74 -0.92 5.11 11.70
C LYS A 74 -1.08 6.27 12.68
N ILE A 75 -1.82 6.04 13.75
CA ILE A 75 -2.08 7.02 14.80
C ILE A 75 -1.24 6.66 16.02
N ASP A 76 -0.13 7.35 16.23
CA ASP A 76 0.70 7.21 17.43
C ASP A 76 0.34 8.28 18.48
N SER A 77 -0.24 9.40 18.04
CA SER A 77 -0.67 10.52 18.88
C SER A 77 -1.81 11.32 18.25
N GLU A 78 -2.41 12.25 19.02
CA GLU A 78 -3.39 13.20 18.47
C GLU A 78 -2.79 14.12 17.39
N ALA A 79 -1.46 14.29 17.33
CA ALA A 79 -0.80 15.09 16.30
C ALA A 79 -0.88 14.45 14.90
N ASP A 80 -1.14 13.15 14.83
CA ASP A 80 -1.27 12.39 13.58
C ASP A 80 -2.67 12.51 12.98
N LEU A 81 -3.62 13.15 13.69
CA LEU A 81 -4.96 13.38 13.20
C LEU A 81 -4.96 14.27 11.94
N PRO A 82 -5.93 14.06 11.02
CA PRO A 82 -5.98 14.78 9.76
C PRO A 82 -6.19 16.29 9.99
N LYS A 83 -5.50 17.09 9.17
CA LYS A 83 -5.62 18.56 9.20
C LYS A 83 -6.91 19.04 8.57
N ASP A 84 -7.30 18.41 7.45
CA ASP A 84 -8.59 18.63 6.83
C ASP A 84 -9.68 17.91 7.63
N LYS A 85 -10.68 18.66 8.07
CA LYS A 85 -11.78 18.17 8.91
C LYS A 85 -13.09 18.05 8.12
N SER A 86 -13.06 18.41 6.84
CA SER A 86 -14.24 18.46 5.96
C SER A 86 -14.48 17.16 5.20
N ILE A 87 -13.51 16.25 5.23
CA ILE A 87 -13.57 14.95 4.54
C ILE A 87 -13.95 13.82 5.49
N GLU A 88 -14.40 12.71 4.91
CA GLU A 88 -14.64 11.46 5.63
C GLU A 88 -13.40 10.58 5.65
N PHE A 89 -13.37 9.64 6.60
CA PHE A 89 -12.24 8.75 6.82
C PHE A 89 -12.70 7.31 6.98
N ASP A 90 -12.00 6.40 6.33
CA ASP A 90 -12.01 4.99 6.71
C ASP A 90 -11.11 4.82 7.94
N ILE A 91 -11.49 3.92 8.83
CA ILE A 91 -10.74 3.64 10.07
C ILE A 91 -10.47 2.14 10.18
N CYS A 92 -9.38 1.78 10.83
CA CYS A 92 -9.13 0.38 11.15
C CYS A 92 -8.45 0.19 12.49
N ARG A 93 -8.55 -1.04 12.97
CA ARG A 93 -7.80 -1.55 14.11
C ARG A 93 -7.36 -2.98 13.85
N PHE A 94 -6.35 -3.39 14.61
CA PHE A 94 -5.94 -4.79 14.70
C PHE A 94 -6.43 -5.35 16.02
N GLU A 95 -7.16 -6.45 15.96
CA GLU A 95 -7.52 -7.23 17.15
C GLU A 95 -6.27 -7.99 17.68
N LYS A 96 -6.35 -8.54 18.89
CA LYS A 96 -5.21 -9.22 19.54
C LYS A 96 -4.67 -10.42 18.75
N ASP A 97 -5.50 -11.05 17.94
CA ASP A 97 -5.16 -12.18 17.07
C ASP A 97 -4.57 -11.73 15.71
N GLY A 98 -4.44 -10.42 15.49
CA GLY A 98 -3.97 -9.85 14.23
C GLY A 98 -5.05 -9.64 13.18
N THR A 99 -6.32 -9.90 13.50
CA THR A 99 -7.44 -9.65 12.59
C THR A 99 -7.55 -8.15 12.29
N PHE A 100 -7.58 -7.82 10.99
CA PHE A 100 -7.86 -6.47 10.50
C PHE A 100 -9.36 -6.22 10.53
N VAL A 101 -9.79 -5.21 11.28
CA VAL A 101 -11.17 -4.74 11.33
C VAL A 101 -11.20 -3.31 10.83
N SER A 102 -11.99 -3.05 9.79
CA SER A 102 -12.17 -1.71 9.24
C SER A 102 -13.64 -1.30 9.19
N ASP A 103 -13.90 -0.04 9.54
CA ASP A 103 -15.19 0.62 9.33
C ASP A 103 -15.01 1.75 8.30
N LYS A 104 -16.03 1.94 7.46
CA LYS A 104 -15.96 2.92 6.36
C LYS A 104 -16.61 4.25 6.74
N ALA A 105 -16.00 5.32 6.24
CA ALA A 105 -16.56 6.67 6.16
C ALA A 105 -17.17 7.23 7.46
N ILE A 106 -16.31 7.75 8.33
CA ILE A 106 -16.71 8.55 9.50
C ILE A 106 -16.22 10.00 9.37
N GLY A 107 -17.01 10.94 9.89
CA GLY A 107 -16.58 12.34 9.99
C GLY A 107 -15.52 12.57 11.07
N TYR A 108 -14.82 13.71 10.98
CA TYR A 108 -13.72 14.08 11.88
C TYR A 108 -14.04 13.99 13.38
N SER A 109 -15.24 14.39 13.80
CA SER A 109 -15.66 14.32 15.21
C SER A 109 -15.68 12.89 15.74
N ASN A 110 -16.17 11.93 14.94
CA ASN A 110 -16.21 10.52 15.31
C ASN A 110 -14.81 9.91 15.28
N LEU A 111 -13.98 10.27 14.29
CA LEU A 111 -12.57 9.88 14.25
C LEU A 111 -11.86 10.26 15.54
N LYS A 112 -12.01 11.51 15.97
CA LYS A 112 -11.38 11.99 17.21
C LYS A 112 -11.86 11.23 18.45
N LEU A 113 -13.15 10.91 18.53
CA LEU A 113 -13.70 10.10 19.63
C LEU A 113 -13.07 8.71 19.65
N HIS A 114 -12.99 8.04 18.49
CA HIS A 114 -12.38 6.72 18.39
C HIS A 114 -10.88 6.71 18.72
N VAL A 115 -10.13 7.74 18.34
CA VAL A 115 -8.72 7.88 18.74
C VAL A 115 -8.58 8.08 20.25
N ARG A 116 -9.36 9.01 20.83
CA ARG A 116 -9.35 9.28 22.28
C ARG A 116 -9.67 8.04 23.09
N ASP A 117 -10.68 7.29 22.64
CA ASP A 117 -11.15 6.08 23.31
C ASP A 117 -10.29 4.85 22.95
N LYS A 118 -9.21 5.04 22.16
CA LYS A 118 -8.26 4.01 21.70
C LYS A 118 -8.91 2.82 20.99
N LEU A 119 -9.97 3.10 20.23
CA LEU A 119 -10.74 2.11 19.50
C LEU A 119 -10.20 1.84 18.10
N ILE A 120 -9.27 2.65 17.60
CA ILE A 120 -8.67 2.54 16.27
C ILE A 120 -7.17 2.74 16.34
N THR A 121 -6.45 2.26 15.32
CA THR A 121 -4.99 2.40 15.22
C THR A 121 -4.57 3.08 13.92
N HIS A 122 -5.39 3.06 12.88
CA HIS A 122 -5.11 3.74 11.63
C HIS A 122 -6.37 4.41 11.06
N TYR A 123 -6.14 5.38 10.18
CA TYR A 123 -7.19 5.98 9.35
C TYR A 123 -6.70 6.15 7.92
N LYS A 124 -7.64 6.30 6.99
CA LYS A 124 -7.38 6.61 5.58
C LYS A 124 -8.40 7.65 5.11
N PRO A 125 -7.98 8.79 4.54
CA PRO A 125 -8.90 9.73 3.91
C PRO A 125 -9.72 9.05 2.81
N THR A 126 -11.03 9.21 2.82
CA THR A 126 -11.89 8.76 1.74
C THR A 126 -11.91 9.83 0.66
N ASP A 127 -11.67 9.46 -0.60
CA ASP A 127 -11.79 10.40 -1.71
C ASP A 127 -13.21 10.97 -1.71
N VAL A 128 -13.33 12.28 -1.48
CA VAL A 128 -14.59 12.98 -1.65
C VAL A 128 -14.92 12.89 -3.13
N LEU A 129 -16.03 12.24 -3.49
CA LEU A 129 -16.59 12.32 -4.83
C LEU A 129 -16.74 13.79 -5.18
N ASN A 130 -15.86 14.32 -6.03
CA ASN A 130 -16.02 15.66 -6.56
C ASN A 130 -17.38 15.69 -7.25
N PRO A 131 -18.29 16.61 -6.89
CA PRO A 131 -19.55 16.72 -7.61
C PRO A 131 -19.25 17.00 -9.09
N PRO A 132 -20.08 16.49 -10.03
CA PRO A 132 -19.89 16.77 -11.44
C PRO A 132 -19.86 18.29 -11.67
N LEU A 133 -18.88 18.75 -12.45
CA LEU A 133 -18.86 20.11 -12.97
C LEU A 133 -19.97 20.19 -14.04
N TYR A 134 -21.01 21.01 -13.79
CA TYR A 134 -22.03 21.36 -14.78
C TYR A 134 -21.60 22.59 -15.57
#